data_AF-A0A662X8T2-F1
#
_entry.id   AF-A0A662X8T2-F1
#
_cell.length_a   1.000
_cell.length_b   1.000
_cell.length_c   1.000
_cell.angle_alpha   90.00
_cell.angle_beta   90.00
_cell.angle_gamma   90.00
#
_symmetry.space_group_name_H-M   'P 1'
#
loop_
_entity.id
_entity.type
_entity.pdbx_description
1 polymer ?
#
loop_
_entity_poly.entity_id
_entity_poly.type
_entity_poly.pdbx_seq_one_letter_code
_entity_poly.pdbx_strand_id
1 'polypeptide(L)'
;MPAFQQQSIVDFTTTESASATQQQLLAAHNGRGFCDEAVVTVLEAYLAEQVQNSTVDIDADLALLKLYLVYPSTADADHVAKVLVKGIMAMPSTFFTGATTMLPDSIREDVTYATTVPGFLESVRAFILDAIRRSHSAIATDVFKAKLNVSDKEVADIVAAENWTVAGDVIQISANEDNQMQAKKIQENIEFQDVLKVIHTLSR
;
A
#
# COMPACT_ATOMS: atom_id res chain seq x y z
N MET A 1 -14.54 -2.58 -13.50
CA MET A 1 -13.37 -1.71 -13.23
C MET A 1 -13.51 -1.23 -11.79
N PRO A 2 -12.44 -1.22 -10.98
CA PRO A 2 -12.55 -0.76 -9.60
C PRO A 2 -13.01 0.70 -9.58
N ALA A 3 -13.82 1.09 -8.58
CA ALA A 3 -14.35 2.45 -8.47
C ALA A 3 -13.26 3.51 -8.29
N PHE A 4 -12.10 3.10 -7.77
CA PHE A 4 -10.95 3.97 -7.53
C PHE A 4 -9.65 3.26 -7.94
N GLN A 5 -8.69 4.02 -8.47
CA GLN A 5 -7.41 3.49 -8.92
C GLN A 5 -6.43 3.37 -7.73
N GLN A 6 -6.02 2.14 -7.44
CA GLN A 6 -4.93 1.84 -6.49
C GLN A 6 -3.59 1.79 -7.24
N GLN A 7 -2.50 2.13 -6.54
CA GLN A 7 -1.17 2.01 -7.15
C GLN A 7 -0.77 0.54 -7.26
N SER A 8 -0.09 0.20 -8.35
CA SER A 8 0.45 -1.14 -8.55
C SER A 8 1.81 -1.24 -7.88
N ILE A 9 1.97 -2.21 -6.98
CA ILE A 9 3.29 -2.53 -6.42
C ILE A 9 4.07 -3.28 -7.50
N VAL A 10 5.26 -2.80 -7.82
CA VAL A 10 6.18 -3.36 -8.82
C VAL A 10 7.54 -3.61 -8.16
N ASP A 11 8.35 -4.39 -8.85
CA ASP A 11 9.73 -4.67 -8.45
C ASP A 11 10.63 -4.50 -9.68
N PHE A 12 11.59 -3.58 -9.58
CA PHE A 12 12.56 -3.26 -10.63
C PHE A 12 13.39 -4.47 -11.10
N THR A 13 13.41 -5.58 -10.35
CA THR A 13 14.11 -6.81 -10.71
C THR A 13 13.29 -7.77 -11.59
N THR A 14 11.97 -7.61 -11.68
CA THR A 14 11.07 -8.61 -12.30
C THR A 14 10.28 -8.12 -13.52
N THR A 15 10.39 -6.84 -13.91
CA THR A 15 9.55 -6.27 -14.97
C THR A 15 9.95 -6.68 -16.40
N GLU A 16 8.99 -7.18 -17.20
CA GLU A 16 9.16 -7.58 -18.61
C GLU A 16 9.48 -6.41 -19.57
N SER A 17 9.20 -5.16 -19.19
CA SER A 17 9.48 -3.95 -19.96
C SER A 17 10.21 -2.90 -19.11
N ALA A 18 11.43 -3.27 -18.70
CA ALA A 18 12.25 -2.42 -17.84
C ALA A 18 12.59 -1.07 -18.51
N SER A 19 12.28 0.04 -17.85
CA SER A 19 12.72 1.38 -18.24
C SER A 19 14.24 1.49 -18.21
N ALA A 20 14.81 2.48 -18.92
CA ALA A 20 16.25 2.71 -18.91
C ALA A 20 16.79 2.91 -17.48
N THR A 21 16.00 3.53 -16.61
CA THR A 21 16.32 3.76 -15.21
C THR A 21 16.27 2.48 -14.39
N GLN A 22 15.29 1.60 -14.62
CA GLN A 22 15.24 0.27 -13.97
C GLN A 22 16.45 -0.60 -14.33
N GLN A 23 16.91 -0.55 -15.58
CA GLN A 23 18.12 -1.28 -16.00
C GLN A 23 19.39 -0.77 -15.31
N GLN A 24 19.49 0.56 -15.10
CA GLN A 24 20.60 1.15 -14.34
C GLN A 24 20.57 0.75 -12.87
N LEU A 25 19.38 0.73 -12.25
CA LEU A 25 19.20 0.28 -10.86
C LEU A 25 19.53 -1.21 -10.71
N LEU A 26 19.11 -2.05 -11.65
CA LEU A 26 19.44 -3.47 -11.65
C LEU A 26 20.95 -3.71 -11.80
N ALA A 27 21.63 -2.93 -12.64
CA ALA A 27 23.08 -2.99 -12.77
C ALA A 27 23.80 -2.54 -11.48
N ALA A 28 23.30 -1.50 -10.82
CA ALA A 28 23.84 -1.05 -9.52
C ALA A 28 23.62 -2.10 -8.42
N HIS A 29 22.43 -2.72 -8.38
CA HIS A 29 22.09 -3.78 -7.44
C HIS A 29 22.97 -5.02 -7.60
N ASN A 30 23.19 -5.47 -8.83
CA ASN A 30 24.02 -6.65 -9.14
C ASN A 30 25.54 -6.38 -8.99
N GLY A 31 25.95 -5.11 -8.92
CA GLY A 31 27.34 -4.69 -8.82
C GLY A 31 27.83 -4.56 -7.37
N ARG A 32 28.05 -3.31 -6.93
CA ARG A 32 28.50 -3.01 -5.55
C ARG A 32 27.36 -2.78 -4.55
N GLY A 33 26.11 -2.85 -5.01
CA GLY A 33 24.92 -2.54 -4.21
C GLY A 33 24.66 -1.03 -4.09
N PHE A 34 23.61 -0.67 -3.35
CA PHE A 34 23.18 0.71 -3.10
C PHE A 34 24.07 1.41 -2.07
N CYS A 35 25.36 1.55 -2.36
CA CYS A 35 26.36 2.12 -1.44
C CYS A 35 27.04 3.37 -1.99
N ASP A 36 26.77 3.76 -3.24
CA ASP A 36 27.40 4.91 -3.89
C ASP A 36 26.42 6.08 -3.97
N GLU A 37 26.91 7.30 -3.71
CA GLU A 37 26.13 8.54 -3.79
C GLU A 37 25.52 8.77 -5.18
N ALA A 38 26.20 8.31 -6.24
CA ALA A 38 25.72 8.41 -7.63
C ALA A 38 24.39 7.68 -7.88
N VAL A 39 24.03 6.69 -7.05
CA VAL A 39 22.78 5.93 -7.22
C VAL A 39 21.57 6.73 -6.72
N VAL A 40 21.78 7.74 -5.86
CA VAL A 40 20.70 8.62 -5.38
C VAL A 40 20.00 9.30 -6.55
N THR A 41 20.75 9.90 -7.48
CA THR A 41 20.17 10.57 -8.65
C THR A 41 19.37 9.61 -9.54
N VAL A 42 19.79 8.35 -9.64
CA VAL A 42 19.08 7.32 -10.41
C VAL A 42 17.77 6.93 -9.72
N LEU A 43 17.78 6.79 -8.39
CA LEU A 43 16.58 6.49 -7.61
C LEU A 43 15.58 7.66 -7.59
N GLU A 44 16.05 8.91 -7.55
CA GLU A 44 15.20 10.10 -7.68
C GLU A 44 14.52 10.18 -9.05
N ALA A 45 15.28 9.90 -10.12
CA ALA A 45 14.71 9.79 -11.46
C ALA A 45 13.68 8.66 -11.55
N TYR A 46 13.94 7.52 -10.92
CA TYR A 46 13.01 6.41 -10.88
C TYR A 46 11.74 6.75 -10.10
N LEU A 47 11.85 7.45 -8.97
CA LEU A 47 10.70 7.95 -8.21
C LEU A 47 9.81 8.87 -9.07
N ALA A 48 10.40 9.72 -9.92
CA ALA A 48 9.63 10.54 -10.85
C ALA A 48 8.87 9.69 -11.89
N GLU A 49 9.49 8.63 -12.43
CA GLU A 49 8.82 7.68 -13.33
C GLU A 49 7.67 6.95 -12.61
N GLN A 50 7.89 6.52 -11.38
CA GLN A 50 6.89 5.86 -10.54
C GLN A 50 5.65 6.74 -10.29
N VAL A 51 5.84 8.06 -10.12
CA VAL A 51 4.72 9.01 -9.99
C VAL A 51 3.93 9.12 -11.29
N GLN A 52 4.60 9.15 -12.46
CA GLN A 52 3.93 9.23 -13.76
C GLN A 52 3.15 7.94 -14.09
N ASN A 53 3.74 6.79 -13.81
CA ASN A 53 3.17 5.48 -14.13
C ASN A 53 2.18 4.96 -13.09
N SER A 54 1.98 5.66 -11.98
CA SER A 54 1.15 5.21 -10.84
C SER A 54 1.59 3.83 -10.28
N THR A 55 2.89 3.57 -10.28
CA THR A 55 3.51 2.34 -9.75
C THR A 55 4.29 2.64 -8.47
N VAL A 56 4.42 1.69 -7.56
CA VAL A 56 5.24 1.83 -6.33
C VAL A 56 6.24 0.69 -6.27
N ASP A 57 7.50 1.03 -6.13
CA ASP A 57 8.58 0.09 -5.86
C ASP A 57 9.09 0.31 -4.44
N ILE A 58 8.66 -0.57 -3.54
CA ILE A 58 8.90 -0.44 -2.11
C ILE A 58 10.39 -0.54 -1.81
N ASP A 59 11.10 -1.45 -2.47
CA ASP A 59 12.51 -1.69 -2.19
C ASP A 59 13.38 -0.54 -2.71
N ALA A 60 13.08 0.00 -3.89
CA ALA A 60 13.75 1.18 -4.42
C ALA A 60 13.50 2.42 -3.56
N ASP A 61 12.26 2.67 -3.16
CA ASP A 61 11.90 3.84 -2.34
C ASP A 61 12.52 3.76 -0.93
N LEU A 62 12.54 2.57 -0.31
CA LEU A 62 13.24 2.37 0.97
C LEU A 62 14.76 2.45 0.83
N ALA A 63 15.33 2.01 -0.30
CA ALA A 63 16.76 2.19 -0.57
C ALA A 63 17.12 3.68 -0.70
N LEU A 64 16.27 4.49 -1.34
CA LEU A 64 16.46 5.94 -1.42
C LEU A 64 16.46 6.59 -0.02
N LEU A 65 15.49 6.26 0.84
CA LEU A 65 15.46 6.77 2.21
C LEU A 65 16.70 6.36 3.01
N LYS A 66 17.14 5.11 2.88
CA LYS A 66 18.38 4.64 3.51
C LYS A 66 19.61 5.41 3.02
N LEU A 67 19.70 5.71 1.74
CA LEU A 67 20.80 6.48 1.19
C LEU A 67 20.80 7.93 1.70
N TYR A 68 19.64 8.55 1.90
CA TYR A 68 19.56 9.87 2.56
C TYR A 68 20.02 9.84 4.02
N LEU A 69 19.86 8.73 4.74
CA LEU A 69 20.44 8.56 6.07
C LEU A 69 21.97 8.42 6.04
N VAL A 70 22.52 7.79 5.01
CA VAL A 70 23.98 7.63 4.84
C VAL A 70 24.64 8.91 4.32
N TYR A 71 23.99 9.61 3.39
CA TYR A 71 24.45 10.83 2.72
C TYR A 71 23.48 11.98 2.99
N PRO A 72 23.49 12.60 4.19
CA PRO A 72 22.52 13.64 4.54
C PRO A 72 22.63 14.90 3.67
N SER A 73 23.74 15.10 2.95
CA SER A 73 23.92 16.22 2.01
C SER A 73 23.06 16.11 0.75
N THR A 74 22.60 14.91 0.38
CA THR A 74 21.77 14.68 -0.80
C THR A 74 20.28 14.61 -0.46
N ALA A 75 19.93 14.66 0.82
CA ALA A 75 18.55 14.52 1.28
C ALA A 75 17.68 15.70 0.82
N ASP A 76 16.63 15.38 0.07
CA ASP A 76 15.66 16.34 -0.42
C ASP A 76 14.27 16.07 0.19
N ALA A 77 13.64 17.14 0.70
CA ALA A 77 12.36 17.05 1.38
C ALA A 77 11.19 16.69 0.45
N ASP A 78 11.25 17.10 -0.82
CA ASP A 78 10.20 16.84 -1.81
C ASP A 78 10.20 15.36 -2.24
N HIS A 79 11.38 14.75 -2.42
CA HIS A 79 11.49 13.31 -2.68
C HIS A 79 11.00 12.47 -1.50
N VAL A 80 11.37 12.82 -0.27
CA VAL A 80 10.90 12.13 0.94
C VAL A 80 9.39 12.23 1.10
N ALA A 81 8.81 13.41 0.86
CA ALA A 81 7.35 13.59 0.90
C ALA A 81 6.65 12.72 -0.15
N LYS A 82 7.16 12.67 -1.39
CA LYS A 82 6.61 11.81 -2.45
C LYS A 82 6.62 10.33 -2.07
N VAL A 83 7.72 9.84 -1.49
CA VAL A 83 7.83 8.44 -1.01
C VAL A 83 6.77 8.15 0.06
N LEU A 84 6.60 9.03 1.05
CA LEU A 84 5.60 8.87 2.09
C LEU A 84 4.17 8.87 1.54
N VAL A 85 3.86 9.80 0.63
CA VAL A 85 2.55 9.88 -0.03
C VAL A 85 2.26 8.61 -0.82
N LYS A 86 3.24 8.10 -1.58
CA LYS A 86 3.12 6.82 -2.28
C LYS A 86 2.92 5.65 -1.31
N GLY A 87 3.55 5.70 -0.13
CA GLY A 87 3.31 4.75 0.96
C GLY A 87 1.86 4.72 1.44
N ILE A 88 1.23 5.89 1.59
CA ILE A 88 -0.20 5.98 1.93
C ILE A 88 -1.07 5.46 0.77
N MET A 89 -0.71 5.77 -0.47
CA MET A 89 -1.44 5.31 -1.66
C MET A 89 -1.33 3.80 -1.91
N ALA A 90 -0.33 3.14 -1.33
CA ALA A 90 -0.12 1.70 -1.38
C ALA A 90 -0.76 0.92 -0.21
N MET A 91 -1.58 1.57 0.62
CA MET A 91 -2.33 0.87 1.68
C MET A 91 -3.18 -0.26 1.08
N PRO A 92 -3.23 -1.45 1.71
CA PRO A 92 -2.88 -1.76 3.10
C PRO A 92 -1.42 -2.19 3.36
N SER A 93 -0.49 -1.96 2.42
CA SER A 93 0.93 -2.31 2.61
C SER A 93 1.53 -1.69 3.87
N THR A 94 2.48 -2.40 4.50
CA THR A 94 3.27 -1.90 5.65
C THR A 94 4.36 -0.90 5.27
N PHE A 95 4.48 -0.58 3.97
CA PHE A 95 5.48 0.32 3.42
C PHE A 95 5.51 1.68 4.12
N PHE A 96 4.36 2.31 4.36
CA PHE A 96 4.30 3.59 5.05
C PHE A 96 4.92 3.52 6.46
N THR A 97 4.59 2.48 7.23
CA THR A 97 5.17 2.25 8.56
C THR A 97 6.67 2.05 8.50
N GLY A 98 7.18 1.36 7.47
CA GLY A 98 8.62 1.21 7.26
C GLY A 98 9.29 2.55 6.95
N ALA A 99 8.71 3.31 6.03
CA ALA A 99 9.23 4.60 5.59
C ALA A 99 9.33 5.61 6.73
N THR A 100 8.33 5.70 7.61
CA THR A 100 8.35 6.63 8.76
C THR A 100 9.47 6.35 9.75
N THR A 101 9.93 5.09 9.88
CA THR A 101 11.07 4.75 10.76
C THR A 101 12.43 5.15 10.18
N MET A 102 12.49 5.47 8.88
CA MET A 102 13.72 5.78 8.16
C MET A 102 13.82 7.26 7.76
N LEU A 103 13.03 8.13 8.39
CA LEU A 103 13.01 9.56 8.08
C LEU A 103 14.23 10.28 8.70
N PRO A 104 14.94 11.11 7.92
CA PRO A 104 15.96 12.00 8.48
C PRO A 104 15.34 13.08 9.38
N ASP A 105 15.93 13.31 10.57
CA ASP A 105 15.49 14.35 11.53
C ASP A 105 15.51 15.80 10.96
N SER A 106 16.24 16.00 9.85
CA SER A 106 16.40 17.31 9.19
C SER A 106 15.17 17.74 8.40
N ILE A 107 14.28 16.82 8.05
CA ILE A 107 13.15 17.09 7.14
C ILE A 107 11.90 17.35 7.98
N ARG A 108 11.29 18.53 7.78
CA ARG A 108 10.03 18.92 8.41
C ARG A 108 8.85 18.56 7.53
N GLU A 109 7.79 18.06 8.15
CA GLU A 109 6.54 17.73 7.49
C GLU A 109 5.85 19.01 6.98
N ASP A 110 5.63 19.10 5.66
CA ASP A 110 4.69 20.06 5.07
C ASP A 110 3.52 19.28 4.46
N VAL A 111 2.32 19.52 4.98
CA VAL A 111 1.10 18.82 4.60
C VAL A 111 0.66 19.16 3.17
N THR A 112 1.19 20.25 2.59
CA THR A 112 0.81 20.75 1.26
C THR A 112 1.15 19.74 0.14
N TYR A 113 2.17 18.89 0.33
CA TYR A 113 2.63 17.94 -0.69
C TYR A 113 1.62 16.84 -1.06
N ALA A 114 0.69 16.51 -0.16
CA ALA A 114 -0.34 15.50 -0.43
C ALA A 114 -1.27 15.89 -1.59
N THR A 115 -1.44 17.19 -1.84
CA THR A 115 -2.29 17.68 -2.95
C THR A 115 -1.56 17.71 -4.30
N THR A 116 -0.23 17.63 -4.29
CA THR A 116 0.61 17.72 -5.50
C THR A 116 0.70 16.39 -6.24
N VAL A 117 0.54 15.26 -5.53
CA VAL A 117 0.67 13.93 -6.13
C VAL A 117 -0.65 13.53 -6.82
N PRO A 118 -0.61 13.25 -8.13
CA PRO A 118 -1.81 12.85 -8.87
C PRO A 118 -2.35 11.51 -8.34
N GLY A 119 -3.67 11.43 -8.18
CA GLY A 119 -4.34 10.20 -7.75
C GLY A 119 -4.33 9.94 -6.25
N PHE A 120 -3.74 10.80 -5.42
CA PHE A 120 -3.66 10.61 -3.96
C PHE A 120 -5.05 10.40 -3.32
N LEU A 121 -5.98 11.30 -3.59
CA LEU A 121 -7.32 11.24 -3.01
C LEU A 121 -8.08 9.99 -3.46
N GLU A 122 -7.89 9.57 -4.71
CA GLU A 122 -8.52 8.38 -5.27
C GLU A 122 -7.98 7.11 -4.62
N SER A 123 -6.68 6.98 -4.41
CA SER A 123 -6.09 5.82 -3.71
C SER A 123 -6.54 5.74 -2.24
N VAL A 124 -6.66 6.87 -1.54
CA VAL A 124 -7.20 6.90 -0.16
C VAL A 124 -8.67 6.50 -0.15
N ARG A 125 -9.49 6.99 -1.08
CA ARG A 125 -10.89 6.59 -1.24
C ARG A 125 -11.02 5.11 -1.58
N ALA A 126 -10.13 4.55 -2.40
CA ALA A 126 -10.07 3.12 -2.71
C ALA A 126 -9.87 2.28 -1.44
N PHE A 127 -8.95 2.69 -0.57
CA PHE A 127 -8.72 2.02 0.70
C PHE A 127 -9.92 2.11 1.64
N ILE A 128 -10.53 3.29 1.75
CA ILE A 128 -11.75 3.47 2.57
C ILE A 128 -12.90 2.60 2.03
N LEU A 129 -13.05 2.52 0.71
CA LEU A 129 -14.06 1.68 0.06
C LEU A 129 -13.82 0.18 0.36
N ASP A 130 -12.57 -0.29 0.28
CA ASP A 130 -12.19 -1.65 0.63
C ASP A 130 -12.47 -1.95 2.12
N ALA A 131 -12.16 -1.00 3.01
CA ALA A 131 -12.45 -1.13 4.44
C ALA A 131 -13.98 -1.22 4.70
N ILE A 132 -14.79 -0.40 4.01
CA ILE A 132 -16.26 -0.45 4.11
C ILE A 132 -16.77 -1.80 3.61
N ARG A 133 -16.27 -2.29 2.47
CA ARG A 133 -16.64 -3.59 1.88
C ARG A 133 -16.41 -4.76 2.83
N ARG A 134 -15.33 -4.75 3.60
CA ARG A 134 -15.00 -5.82 4.55
C ARG A 134 -15.75 -5.72 5.88
N SER A 135 -16.04 -4.51 6.35
CA SER A 135 -16.53 -4.28 7.71
C SER A 135 -18.05 -4.11 7.85
N HIS A 136 -18.75 -3.75 6.77
CA HIS A 136 -20.18 -3.44 6.82
C HIS A 136 -20.99 -4.37 5.92
N SER A 137 -22.07 -4.94 6.45
CA SER A 137 -23.09 -5.62 5.64
C SER A 137 -24.11 -4.63 5.05
N ALA A 138 -24.38 -3.53 5.75
CA ALA A 138 -25.27 -2.47 5.32
C ALA A 138 -24.78 -1.11 5.86
N ILE A 139 -24.94 -0.04 5.07
CA ILE A 139 -24.54 1.31 5.46
C ILE A 139 -25.56 2.34 4.98
N ALA A 140 -25.87 3.33 5.82
CA ALA A 140 -26.74 4.44 5.43
C ALA A 140 -26.05 5.34 4.39
N THR A 141 -26.81 5.87 3.43
CA THR A 141 -26.26 6.68 2.34
C THR A 141 -25.51 7.92 2.84
N ASP A 142 -26.02 8.56 3.88
CA ASP A 142 -25.41 9.76 4.46
C ASP A 142 -24.04 9.47 5.10
N VAL A 143 -23.93 8.35 5.81
CA VAL A 143 -22.67 7.92 6.44
C VAL A 143 -21.65 7.51 5.38
N PHE A 144 -22.11 6.87 4.30
CA PHE A 144 -21.25 6.51 3.17
C PHE A 144 -20.68 7.75 2.47
N LYS A 145 -21.52 8.75 2.18
CA LYS A 145 -21.09 10.05 1.62
C LYS A 145 -20.08 10.76 2.51
N ALA A 146 -20.36 10.83 3.81
CA ALA A 146 -19.48 11.48 4.77
C ALA A 146 -18.10 10.80 4.86
N LYS A 147 -18.04 9.47 4.76
CA LYS A 147 -16.78 8.70 4.82
C LYS A 147 -15.90 8.87 3.58
N LEU A 148 -16.49 8.89 2.39
CA LEU A 148 -15.76 9.00 1.13
C LEU A 148 -15.56 10.46 0.66
N ASN A 149 -16.29 11.40 1.28
CA ASN A 149 -16.34 12.81 0.89
C ASN A 149 -16.62 12.96 -0.61
N VAL A 150 -17.69 12.31 -1.07
CA VAL A 150 -18.13 12.26 -2.48
C VAL A 150 -19.55 12.81 -2.63
N SER A 151 -19.85 13.30 -3.84
CA SER A 151 -21.15 13.84 -4.20
C SER A 151 -22.19 12.73 -4.50
N ASP A 152 -23.48 13.09 -4.49
CA ASP A 152 -24.59 12.13 -4.73
C ASP A 152 -24.49 11.38 -6.05
N LYS A 153 -23.90 12.00 -7.07
CA LYS A 153 -23.72 11.42 -8.40
C LYS A 153 -22.67 10.32 -8.40
N GLU A 154 -21.55 10.55 -7.71
CA GLU A 154 -20.44 9.60 -7.62
C GLU A 154 -20.84 8.36 -6.80
N VAL A 155 -21.72 8.50 -5.80
CA VAL A 155 -22.26 7.36 -5.04
C VAL A 155 -22.97 6.37 -5.96
N ALA A 156 -23.77 6.84 -6.91
CA ALA A 156 -24.49 5.97 -7.84
C ALA A 156 -23.52 5.20 -8.76
N ASP A 157 -22.47 5.85 -9.24
CA ASP A 157 -21.44 5.24 -10.07
C ASP A 157 -20.63 4.18 -9.30
N ILE A 158 -20.31 4.45 -8.03
CA ILE A 158 -19.60 3.51 -7.14
C ILE A 158 -20.47 2.28 -6.82
N VAL A 159 -21.74 2.48 -6.48
CA VAL A 159 -22.70 1.39 -6.21
C VAL A 159 -22.85 0.48 -7.43
N ALA A 160 -22.91 1.07 -8.64
CA ALA A 160 -22.96 0.31 -9.89
C ALA A 160 -21.67 -0.45 -10.15
N ALA A 161 -20.50 0.15 -9.89
CA ALA A 161 -19.19 -0.50 -10.07
C ALA A 161 -18.99 -1.69 -9.11
N GLU A 162 -19.46 -1.57 -7.87
CA GLU A 162 -19.29 -2.58 -6.82
C GLU A 162 -20.42 -3.63 -6.78
N ASN A 163 -21.42 -3.53 -7.66
CA ASN A 163 -22.62 -4.39 -7.70
C ASN A 163 -23.38 -4.40 -6.36
N TRP A 164 -23.48 -3.25 -5.70
CA TRP A 164 -24.25 -3.10 -4.47
C TRP A 164 -25.71 -2.74 -4.76
N THR A 165 -26.59 -3.01 -3.80
CA THR A 165 -28.04 -2.72 -3.96
C THR A 165 -28.47 -1.62 -3.00
N VAL A 166 -29.35 -0.73 -3.45
CA VAL A 166 -29.89 0.34 -2.62
C VAL A 166 -31.31 -0.03 -2.20
N ALA A 167 -31.52 -0.24 -0.90
CA ALA A 167 -32.81 -0.48 -0.30
C ALA A 167 -33.26 0.80 0.43
N GLY A 168 -33.90 1.72 -0.30
CA GLY A 168 -34.33 3.01 0.23
C GLY A 168 -33.14 3.92 0.54
N ASP A 169 -32.85 4.14 1.82
CA ASP A 169 -31.75 4.99 2.31
C ASP A 169 -30.53 4.18 2.84
N VAL A 170 -30.51 2.87 2.56
CA VAL A 170 -29.45 1.97 3.00
C VAL A 170 -28.86 1.25 1.79
N ILE A 171 -27.54 1.31 1.69
CA ILE A 171 -26.73 0.56 0.72
C ILE A 171 -26.46 -0.82 1.34
N GLN A 172 -26.91 -1.87 0.66
CA GLN A 172 -26.62 -3.27 0.99
C GLN A 172 -25.35 -3.69 0.23
N ILE A 173 -24.34 -4.05 1.01
CA ILE A 173 -23.03 -4.48 0.53
C ILE A 173 -23.10 -5.98 0.27
N SER A 174 -22.55 -6.43 -0.85
CA SER A 174 -22.52 -7.86 -1.19
C SER A 174 -21.68 -8.64 -0.18
N ALA A 175 -22.26 -9.72 0.35
CA ALA A 175 -21.60 -10.51 1.39
C ALA A 175 -20.39 -11.26 0.81
N ASN A 176 -19.19 -10.99 1.34
CA ASN A 176 -17.94 -11.69 1.02
C ASN A 176 -17.44 -12.49 2.24
N GLU A 177 -16.40 -13.30 2.06
CA GLU A 177 -15.84 -14.14 3.14
C GLU A 177 -15.37 -13.34 4.36
N ASP A 178 -14.94 -12.10 4.15
CA ASP A 178 -14.49 -11.18 5.21
C ASP A 178 -15.64 -10.55 6.00
N ASN A 179 -16.81 -10.35 5.36
CA ASN A 179 -17.99 -9.69 5.94
C ASN A 179 -19.04 -10.69 6.43
N GLN A 180 -18.80 -11.99 6.27
CA GLN A 180 -19.65 -13.04 6.81
C GLN A 180 -19.05 -13.57 8.12
N MET A 181 -19.91 -13.86 9.08
CA MET A 181 -19.50 -14.48 10.34
C MET A 181 -18.97 -15.90 10.05
N GLN A 182 -17.65 -16.04 9.97
CA GLN A 182 -17.00 -17.34 9.93
C GLN A 182 -16.93 -17.89 11.36
N ALA A 183 -17.71 -18.93 11.65
CA ALA A 183 -17.54 -19.66 12.88
C ALA A 183 -16.13 -20.29 12.88
N LYS A 184 -15.23 -19.80 13.73
CA LYS A 184 -13.96 -20.48 14.01
C LYS A 184 -14.29 -21.84 14.61
N LYS A 185 -14.23 -22.90 13.78
CA LYS A 185 -14.29 -24.28 14.27
C LYS A 185 -12.98 -24.56 14.98
N ILE A 186 -12.93 -24.26 16.27
CA ILE A 186 -11.83 -24.69 17.14
C ILE A 186 -12.08 -26.17 17.42
N GLN A 187 -11.61 -27.01 16.51
CA GLN A 187 -11.45 -28.43 16.76
C GLN A 187 -9.95 -28.68 16.81
N GLU A 188 -9.42 -28.84 18.01
CA GLU A 188 -8.03 -29.26 18.19
C GLU A 188 -7.92 -30.71 17.70
N ASN A 189 -7.42 -30.89 16.47
CA ASN A 189 -7.09 -32.20 15.94
C ASN A 189 -5.74 -32.63 16.54
N ILE A 190 -5.76 -33.13 17.77
CA ILE A 190 -4.58 -33.73 18.38
C ILE A 190 -4.45 -35.14 17.79
N GLU A 191 -3.53 -35.29 16.84
CA GLU A 191 -3.24 -36.60 16.26
C GLU A 191 -2.45 -37.46 17.24
N PHE A 192 -2.66 -38.77 17.21
CA PHE A 192 -2.00 -39.71 18.11
C PHE A 192 -0.46 -39.61 18.06
N GLN A 193 0.09 -39.26 16.89
CA GLN A 193 1.53 -39.03 16.69
C GLN A 193 2.08 -37.87 17.53
N ASP A 194 1.28 -36.84 17.79
CA ASP A 194 1.70 -35.69 18.61
C ASP A 194 1.75 -36.04 20.09
N VAL A 195 0.85 -36.91 20.55
CA VAL A 195 0.86 -37.46 21.91
C VAL A 195 2.05 -38.42 22.10
N LEU A 196 2.41 -39.21 21.09
CA LEU A 196 3.56 -40.13 21.15
C LEU A 196 4.88 -39.39 21.38
N LYS A 197 5.07 -38.21 20.77
CA LYS A 197 6.28 -37.37 21.00
C LYS A 197 6.42 -36.98 22.48
N VAL A 198 5.30 -36.61 23.11
CA VAL A 198 5.27 -36.25 24.55
C VAL A 198 5.56 -37.48 25.41
N ILE A 199 4.90 -38.61 25.13
CA ILE A 199 5.09 -39.87 25.89
C ILE A 199 6.55 -40.34 25.81
N HIS A 200 7.17 -40.31 24.62
CA HIS A 200 8.57 -40.73 24.47
C HIS A 200 9.55 -39.78 25.19
N THR A 201 9.20 -38.49 25.31
CA THR A 201 10.01 -37.52 26.07
C THR A 201 9.89 -37.76 27.58
N LEU A 202 8.71 -38.15 28.06
CA LEU A 202 8.45 -38.45 29.46
C LEU A 202 8.94 -39.85 29.89
N SER A 203 9.15 -40.77 28.95
CA SER A 203 9.61 -42.14 29.24
C SER A 203 11.13 -42.32 29.27
N ARG A 204 11.90 -41.23 29.18
CA ARG A 204 13.37 -41.23 29.26
C ARG A 204 13.83 -40.66 30.60
#